data_AF-A0A7S3W1W6-F1
#
_entry.id   AF-A0A7S3W1W6-F1
#
_cell.length_a   1.000
_cell.length_b   1.000
_cell.length_c   1.000
_cell.angle_alpha   90.00
_cell.angle_beta   90.00
_cell.angle_gamma   90.00
#
_symmetry.space_group_name_H-M   'P 1'
#
loop_
_entity.id
_entity.type
_entity.pdbx_description
1 polymer ?
#
loop_
_entity_poly.entity_id
_entity_poly.type
_entity_poly.pdbx_seq_one_letter_code
_entity_poly.pdbx_strand_id
1 'polypeptide(L)'
;APPPPAAAAPAAPAGSAAPLDRPGALLVELASDLSFLSPRGKFRLSLNEGAAVLHGKSAEIAVPYRLVSRVLVLPEASGQGSLCVVTLAAPVANGKSQVGHLLLHSKPAEPKVECSLSGKPLCGQPASVVSQAFASLAAVEVGGIGSFKPFGGRAALQCYVKATEAALYLLEKELLVKEASKVHVMPYSRLRVEVLPPDSRRTFDLQLECAAADAPAGAPAKTALKLELSMLPANECDRVSELLQRKRANVNGSL
;
A
#
# COMPACT_ATOMS: atom_id res chain seq x y z
N ALA A 1 -28.33 64.42 14.85
CA ALA A 1 -28.51 62.95 14.99
C ALA A 1 -29.47 62.51 13.91
N PRO A 2 -29.23 61.44 13.12
CA PRO A 2 -28.32 60.31 13.34
C PRO A 2 -27.25 60.11 12.23
N PRO A 3 -26.26 59.22 12.44
CA PRO A 3 -25.26 58.84 11.45
C PRO A 3 -25.78 57.75 10.46
N PRO A 4 -25.14 57.56 9.29
CA PRO A 4 -25.48 56.50 8.34
C PRO A 4 -25.04 55.10 8.84
N PRO A 5 -25.67 54.02 8.35
CA PRO A 5 -25.57 52.69 8.93
C PRO A 5 -24.20 52.03 8.73
N ALA A 6 -23.73 51.37 9.79
CA ALA A 6 -22.49 50.61 9.84
C ALA A 6 -22.50 49.44 8.84
N ALA A 7 -21.39 49.30 8.12
CA ALA A 7 -21.10 48.16 7.27
C ALA A 7 -21.07 46.87 8.11
N ALA A 8 -22.03 45.98 7.85
CA ALA A 8 -22.03 44.62 8.40
C ALA A 8 -20.91 43.82 7.73
N ALA A 9 -19.89 43.46 8.52
CA ALA A 9 -18.90 42.46 8.13
C ALA A 9 -19.61 41.11 7.89
N PRO A 10 -19.31 40.38 6.81
CA PRO A 10 -19.82 39.03 6.65
C PRO A 10 -19.14 38.11 7.67
N ALA A 11 -19.97 37.58 8.56
CA ALA A 11 -19.63 36.52 9.50
C ALA A 11 -19.01 35.33 8.76
N ALA A 12 -17.85 34.88 9.25
CA ALA A 12 -17.28 33.61 8.88
C ALA A 12 -18.27 32.48 9.23
N PRO A 13 -18.58 31.54 8.32
CA PRO A 13 -19.40 30.40 8.69
C PRO A 13 -18.55 29.44 9.53
N ALA A 14 -18.81 29.46 10.84
CA ALA A 14 -18.52 28.34 11.72
C ALA A 14 -19.41 27.15 11.32
N GLY A 15 -18.93 26.36 10.36
CA GLY A 15 -19.48 25.07 9.98
C GLY A 15 -18.71 23.96 10.67
N SER A 16 -19.24 23.52 11.82
CA SER A 16 -18.78 22.39 12.63
C SER A 16 -18.60 21.10 11.81
N ALA A 17 -17.36 20.70 11.57
CA ALA A 17 -16.97 19.31 11.32
C ALA A 17 -16.25 18.79 12.58
N ALA A 18 -16.67 17.61 13.05
CA ALA A 18 -16.26 17.00 14.31
C ALA A 18 -14.72 16.95 14.54
N PRO A 19 -14.22 17.15 15.77
CA PRO A 19 -12.78 17.14 16.05
C PRO A 19 -12.31 15.72 16.41
N LEU A 20 -11.90 14.90 15.43
CA LEU A 20 -11.34 13.56 15.70
C LEU A 20 -10.08 13.15 14.92
N ASP A 21 -9.45 14.03 14.15
CA ASP A 21 -8.14 13.75 13.53
C ASP A 21 -7.22 14.97 13.63
N ARG A 22 -6.92 15.43 14.85
CA ARG A 22 -5.74 16.29 15.01
C ARG A 22 -4.51 15.38 14.95
N PRO A 23 -3.50 15.69 14.13
CA PRO A 23 -2.29 14.87 14.05
C PRO A 23 -1.60 14.64 15.40
N GLY A 24 -1.87 15.46 16.42
CA GLY A 24 -1.22 15.40 17.73
C GLY A 24 0.05 16.24 17.72
N ALA A 25 0.90 16.08 18.74
CA ALA A 25 2.21 16.73 18.74
C ALA A 25 3.12 16.13 17.65
N LEU A 26 3.93 16.98 17.02
CA LEU A 26 4.95 16.52 16.06
C LEU A 26 6.01 15.75 16.82
N LEU A 27 6.20 14.48 16.45
CA LEU A 27 7.25 13.64 17.00
C LEU A 27 8.54 13.83 16.20
N VAL A 28 8.44 13.71 14.89
CA VAL A 28 9.58 13.68 13.97
C VAL A 28 9.15 14.19 12.60
N GLU A 29 9.93 15.08 12.01
CA GLU A 29 9.82 15.43 10.60
C GLU A 29 11.03 14.88 9.85
N LEU A 30 10.81 14.16 8.75
CA LEU A 30 11.89 13.71 7.88
C LEU A 30 12.33 14.89 7.01
N ALA A 31 13.61 15.23 7.08
CA ALA A 31 14.16 16.36 6.32
C ALA A 31 14.20 16.14 4.80
N SER A 32 14.20 14.88 4.36
CA SER A 32 14.30 14.51 2.95
C SER A 32 12.93 14.29 2.30
N ASP A 33 12.79 14.77 1.07
CA ASP A 33 11.61 14.48 0.25
C ASP A 33 11.63 13.02 -0.21
N LEU A 34 10.52 12.32 0.01
CA LEU A 34 10.35 10.91 -0.29
C LEU A 34 9.57 10.72 -1.60
N SER A 35 9.98 9.73 -2.40
CA SER A 35 9.41 9.43 -3.72
C SER A 35 8.23 8.45 -3.64
N PHE A 36 6.99 8.97 -3.57
CA PHE A 36 5.79 8.13 -3.58
C PHE A 36 5.30 7.83 -5.00
N LEU A 37 4.98 6.57 -5.24
CA LEU A 37 4.28 6.09 -6.43
C LEU A 37 2.76 6.26 -6.30
N SER A 38 2.24 6.14 -5.09
CA SER A 38 0.82 6.36 -4.78
C SER A 38 0.67 6.90 -3.35
N PRO A 39 0.05 8.08 -3.15
CA PRO A 39 -0.27 9.07 -4.18
C PRO A 39 1.01 9.51 -4.92
N ARG A 40 0.94 9.70 -6.23
CA ARG A 40 2.14 9.94 -7.05
C ARG A 40 2.73 11.32 -6.76
N GLY A 41 3.98 11.38 -6.34
CA GLY A 41 4.68 12.65 -6.11
C GLY A 41 5.83 12.54 -5.12
N LYS A 42 6.48 13.68 -4.89
CA LYS A 42 7.44 13.85 -3.80
C LYS A 42 6.73 14.46 -2.60
N PHE A 43 6.91 13.86 -1.44
CA PHE A 43 6.27 14.31 -0.21
C PHE A 43 7.30 14.35 0.91
N ARG A 44 7.20 15.37 1.77
CA ARG A 44 7.86 15.37 3.06
C ARG A 44 6.96 14.68 4.07
N LEU A 45 7.54 13.84 4.93
CA LEU A 45 6.80 13.06 5.91
C LEU A 45 6.99 13.62 7.32
N SER A 46 5.88 14.00 7.94
CA SER A 46 5.81 14.42 9.34
C SER A 46 5.09 13.34 10.14
N LEU A 47 5.77 12.75 11.11
CA LEU A 47 5.23 11.76 12.04
C LEU A 47 4.79 12.48 13.30
N ASN A 48 3.50 12.44 13.60
CA ASN A 48 2.92 13.00 14.80
C ASN A 48 2.46 11.87 15.73
N GLU A 49 1.84 12.17 16.86
CA GLU A 49 1.37 11.13 17.79
C GLU A 49 0.19 10.30 17.25
N GLY A 50 -0.74 10.94 16.53
CA GLY A 50 -1.98 10.28 16.05
C GLY A 50 -2.00 9.97 14.55
N ALA A 51 -1.24 10.71 13.75
CA ALA A 51 -1.23 10.57 12.30
C ALA A 51 0.12 10.93 11.66
N ALA A 52 0.44 10.23 10.57
CA ALA A 52 1.50 10.62 9.67
C ALA A 52 0.95 11.60 8.62
N VAL A 53 1.58 12.75 8.44
CA VAL A 53 1.16 13.77 7.48
C VAL A 53 2.17 13.82 6.34
N LEU A 54 1.68 13.64 5.11
CA LEU A 54 2.44 13.76 3.89
C LEU A 54 2.23 15.17 3.35
N HIS A 55 3.25 16.02 3.44
CA HIS A 55 3.25 17.36 2.88
C HIS A 55 3.76 17.30 1.44
N GLY A 56 2.84 17.44 0.49
CA GLY A 56 3.15 17.57 -0.93
C GLY A 56 3.02 19.01 -1.39
N LYS A 57 3.57 19.30 -2.57
CA LYS A 57 3.44 20.64 -3.18
C LYS A 57 1.98 21.04 -3.47
N SER A 58 1.14 20.06 -3.80
CA SER A 58 -0.24 20.29 -4.27
C SER A 58 -1.31 19.81 -3.30
N ALA A 59 -0.96 18.94 -2.36
CA ALA A 59 -1.89 18.36 -1.41
C ALA A 59 -1.16 17.93 -0.15
N GLU A 60 -1.85 18.08 0.97
CA GLU A 60 -1.44 17.53 2.26
C GLU A 60 -2.38 16.37 2.60
N ILE A 61 -1.80 15.25 3.00
CA ILE A 61 -2.55 14.02 3.25
C ILE A 61 -2.20 13.50 4.64
N ALA A 62 -3.17 13.54 5.54
CA ALA A 62 -3.03 13.01 6.90
C ALA A 62 -3.51 11.55 6.94
N VAL A 63 -2.66 10.65 7.43
CA VAL A 63 -2.90 9.22 7.53
C VAL A 63 -2.87 8.82 9.01
N PRO A 64 -4.05 8.63 9.64
CA PRO A 64 -4.14 8.17 11.02
C PRO A 64 -3.54 6.77 11.21
N TYR A 65 -2.73 6.55 12.25
CA TYR A 65 -2.10 5.25 12.46
C TYR A 65 -3.10 4.13 12.73
N ARG A 66 -4.26 4.45 13.33
CA ARG A 66 -5.40 3.53 13.52
C ARG A 66 -5.92 2.91 12.21
N LEU A 67 -5.72 3.58 11.08
CA LEU A 67 -6.14 3.08 9.78
C LEU A 67 -5.08 2.20 9.14
N VAL A 68 -3.84 2.19 9.62
CA VAL A 68 -2.76 1.38 9.05
C VAL A 68 -3.00 -0.08 9.42
N SER A 69 -3.29 -0.90 8.42
CA SER A 69 -3.58 -2.32 8.61
C SER A 69 -2.35 -3.20 8.36
N ARG A 70 -1.52 -2.86 7.36
CA ARG A 70 -0.34 -3.64 6.98
C ARG A 70 0.79 -2.74 6.53
N VAL A 71 2.02 -3.12 6.86
CA VAL A 71 3.25 -2.49 6.37
C VAL A 71 4.12 -3.57 5.78
N LEU A 72 4.54 -3.41 4.53
CA LEU A 72 5.38 -4.36 3.80
C LEU A 72 6.60 -3.66 3.22
N VAL A 73 7.76 -4.29 3.31
CA VAL A 73 8.96 -3.87 2.56
C VAL A 73 9.41 -5.01 1.65
N LEU A 74 9.45 -4.71 0.37
CA LEU A 74 9.79 -5.66 -0.70
C LEU A 74 10.87 -5.04 -1.58
N PRO A 75 11.84 -5.80 -2.10
CA PRO A 75 12.69 -5.30 -3.17
C PRO A 75 11.86 -5.07 -4.43
N GLU A 76 12.24 -4.11 -5.26
CA GLU A 76 11.54 -3.88 -6.51
C GLU A 76 11.71 -5.08 -7.47
N ALA A 77 10.67 -5.41 -8.24
CA ALA A 77 10.71 -6.46 -9.27
C ALA A 77 11.82 -6.26 -10.32
N SER A 78 12.21 -5.01 -10.58
CA SER A 78 13.34 -4.63 -11.45
C SER A 78 14.70 -5.08 -10.89
N GLY A 79 14.76 -5.43 -9.60
CA GLY A 79 15.98 -5.71 -8.86
C GLY A 79 16.70 -4.45 -8.35
N GLN A 80 16.19 -3.25 -8.65
CA GLN A 80 16.82 -2.00 -8.23
C GLN A 80 15.96 -1.29 -7.17
N GLY A 81 16.47 -1.24 -5.93
CA GLY A 81 15.83 -0.49 -4.85
C GLY A 81 14.83 -1.30 -4.03
N SER A 82 13.97 -0.59 -3.31
CA SER A 82 13.02 -1.17 -2.36
C SER A 82 11.69 -0.44 -2.40
N LEU A 83 10.63 -1.21 -2.31
CA LEU A 83 9.24 -0.81 -2.28
C LEU A 83 8.73 -0.93 -0.84
N CYS A 84 8.18 0.15 -0.29
CA CYS A 84 7.42 0.12 0.95
C CYS A 84 5.94 0.32 0.65
N VAL A 85 5.11 -0.61 1.14
CA VAL A 85 3.66 -0.63 0.93
C VAL A 85 2.98 -0.50 2.29
N VAL A 86 2.26 0.60 2.50
CA VAL A 86 1.42 0.80 3.68
C VAL A 86 -0.03 0.68 3.25
N THR A 87 -0.74 -0.33 3.74
CA THR A 87 -2.15 -0.57 3.42
C THR A 87 -3.05 -0.03 4.51
N LEU A 88 -4.08 0.71 4.11
CA LEU A 88 -5.05 1.30 5.01
C LEU A 88 -6.34 0.46 5.03
N ALA A 89 -6.91 0.26 6.23
CA ALA A 89 -8.19 -0.42 6.44
C ALA A 89 -9.37 0.35 5.81
N ALA A 90 -9.31 1.67 5.87
CA ALA A 90 -10.22 2.58 5.17
C ALA A 90 -9.40 3.57 4.34
N PRO A 91 -9.86 3.90 3.11
CA PRO A 91 -9.17 4.88 2.30
C PRO A 91 -9.27 6.28 2.90
N VAL A 92 -8.22 7.06 2.72
CA VAL A 92 -8.12 8.45 3.17
C VAL A 92 -8.40 9.40 2.01
N ALA A 93 -9.14 10.47 2.25
CA ALA A 93 -9.44 11.46 1.23
C ALA A 93 -8.19 12.25 0.81
N ASN A 94 -8.01 12.41 -0.50
CA ASN A 94 -7.02 13.28 -1.12
C ASN A 94 -7.75 14.14 -2.18
N GLY A 95 -8.45 15.17 -1.70
CA GLY A 95 -9.34 15.99 -2.53
C GLY A 95 -10.48 15.16 -3.13
N LYS A 96 -10.50 15.01 -4.46
CA LYS A 96 -11.50 14.19 -5.18
C LYS A 96 -11.15 12.70 -5.23
N SER A 97 -9.92 12.33 -4.88
CA SER A 97 -9.42 10.95 -4.92
C SER A 97 -9.36 10.36 -3.51
N GLN A 98 -9.33 9.03 -3.43
CA GLN A 98 -9.26 8.27 -2.19
C GLN A 98 -7.98 7.42 -2.21
N VAL A 99 -7.20 7.45 -1.15
CA VAL A 99 -5.91 6.74 -1.02
C VAL A 99 -6.09 5.57 -0.08
N GLY A 100 -6.14 4.35 -0.62
CA GLY A 100 -6.19 3.11 0.18
C GLY A 100 -4.82 2.53 0.52
N HIS A 101 -3.78 2.93 -0.22
CA HIS A 101 -2.42 2.43 -0.03
C HIS A 101 -1.42 3.56 -0.25
N LEU A 102 -0.41 3.63 0.61
CA LEU A 102 0.79 4.43 0.35
C LEU A 102 1.84 3.50 -0.26
N LEU A 103 2.35 3.91 -1.41
CA LEU A 103 3.40 3.20 -2.12
C LEU A 103 4.61 4.09 -2.23
N LEU A 104 5.66 3.75 -1.48
CA LEU A 104 6.93 4.45 -1.48
C LEU A 104 7.96 3.62 -2.24
N HIS A 105 8.67 4.24 -3.18
CA HIS A 105 9.78 3.60 -3.87
C HIS A 105 11.09 4.29 -3.47
N SER A 106 12.03 3.49 -2.99
CA SER A 106 13.35 3.92 -2.60
C SER A 106 14.38 3.38 -3.57
N LYS A 107 15.06 4.27 -4.29
CA LYS A 107 16.12 3.89 -5.23
C LYS A 107 17.44 3.70 -4.48
N PRO A 108 18.33 2.81 -4.93
CA PRO A 108 19.60 2.56 -4.25
C PRO A 108 20.53 3.78 -4.18
N ALA A 109 20.39 4.71 -5.14
CA ALA A 109 21.14 5.96 -5.18
C ALA A 109 20.54 7.07 -4.30
N GLU A 110 19.37 6.87 -3.68
CA GLU A 110 18.81 7.86 -2.77
C GLU A 110 19.61 7.92 -1.46
N PRO A 111 19.75 9.12 -0.87
CA PRO A 111 20.47 9.27 0.39
C PRO A 111 19.74 8.50 1.50
N LYS A 112 20.53 8.00 2.44
CA LYS A 112 20.00 7.41 3.66
C LYS A 112 19.26 8.48 4.45
N VAL A 113 18.13 8.09 5.01
CA VAL A 113 17.33 8.92 5.90
C VAL A 113 17.66 8.54 7.33
N GLU A 114 17.78 9.54 8.18
CA GLU A 114 18.00 9.38 9.62
C GLU A 114 16.91 10.11 10.38
N CYS A 115 16.32 9.44 11.37
CA CYS A 115 15.38 10.05 12.27
C CYS A 115 15.42 9.38 13.65
N SER A 116 14.95 10.07 14.69
CA SER A 116 14.89 9.51 16.05
C SER A 116 13.45 9.46 16.51
N LEU A 117 12.87 8.25 16.56
CA LEU A 117 11.49 8.06 17.01
C LEU A 117 11.50 7.56 18.45
N SER A 118 10.90 8.31 19.38
CA SER A 118 10.85 7.94 20.81
C SER A 118 12.23 7.60 21.42
N GLY A 119 13.29 8.29 20.96
CA GLY A 119 14.67 8.07 21.41
C GLY A 119 15.38 6.89 20.74
N LYS A 120 14.73 6.18 19.81
CA LYS A 120 15.36 5.14 18.99
C LYS A 120 15.83 5.73 17.66
N PRO A 121 17.14 5.72 17.37
CA PRO A 121 17.64 6.16 16.07
C PRO A 121 17.27 5.13 14.99
N LEU A 122 16.62 5.60 13.93
CA LEU A 122 16.34 4.86 12.71
C LEU A 122 17.21 5.47 11.60
N CYS A 123 18.08 4.67 10.99
CA CYS A 123 18.93 5.08 9.87
C CYS A 123 18.87 4.01 8.78
N GLY A 124 18.70 4.42 7.53
CA GLY A 124 18.70 3.49 6.41
C GLY A 124 18.10 4.05 5.14
N GLN A 125 17.77 3.15 4.22
CA GLN A 125 17.06 3.54 2.99
C GLN A 125 15.65 4.06 3.34
N PRO A 126 15.15 5.08 2.62
CA PRO A 126 13.82 5.67 2.81
C PRO A 126 12.71 4.63 3.06
N ALA A 127 12.61 3.59 2.23
CA ALA A 127 11.61 2.55 2.37
C ALA A 127 11.69 1.80 3.71
N SER A 128 12.90 1.49 4.17
CA SER A 128 13.15 0.79 5.44
C SER A 128 12.80 1.66 6.63
N VAL A 129 13.29 2.91 6.67
CA VAL A 129 13.03 3.83 7.78
C VAL A 129 11.55 4.12 7.93
N VAL A 130 10.87 4.42 6.81
CA VAL A 130 9.43 4.69 6.80
C VAL A 130 8.65 3.45 7.26
N SER A 131 9.01 2.25 6.80
CA SER A 131 8.31 1.03 7.25
C SER A 131 8.43 0.79 8.75
N GLN A 132 9.63 1.00 9.32
CA GLN A 132 9.88 0.81 10.75
C GLN A 132 9.15 1.87 11.58
N ALA A 133 9.11 3.10 11.12
CA ALA A 133 8.37 4.17 11.76
C ALA A 133 6.86 3.88 11.78
N PHE A 134 6.27 3.51 10.63
CA PHE A 134 4.85 3.15 10.55
C PHE A 134 4.53 1.90 11.38
N ALA A 135 5.38 0.88 11.36
CA ALA A 135 5.21 -0.32 12.17
C ALA A 135 5.23 -0.01 13.67
N SER A 136 6.18 0.83 14.12
CA SER A 136 6.28 1.22 15.53
C SER A 136 5.10 2.07 15.99
N LEU A 137 4.61 3.00 15.15
CA LEU A 137 3.54 3.93 15.52
C LEU A 137 2.14 3.33 15.38
N ALA A 138 1.95 2.44 14.41
CA ALA A 138 0.68 1.71 14.22
C ALA A 138 0.60 0.42 15.03
N ALA A 139 1.68 0.01 15.71
CA ALA A 139 1.80 -1.29 16.38
C ALA A 139 1.50 -2.49 15.45
N VAL A 140 2.00 -2.43 14.21
CA VAL A 140 1.85 -3.46 13.18
C VAL A 140 3.21 -4.05 12.82
N GLU A 141 3.28 -5.35 12.57
CA GLU A 141 4.52 -6.00 12.11
C GLU A 141 4.90 -5.57 10.68
N VAL A 142 6.21 -5.37 10.44
CA VAL A 142 6.71 -5.21 9.06
C VAL A 142 6.76 -6.58 8.40
N GLY A 143 5.94 -6.79 7.38
CA GLY A 143 6.05 -7.95 6.51
C GLY A 143 7.10 -7.77 5.42
N GLY A 144 7.58 -8.89 4.87
CA GLY A 144 8.57 -8.90 3.80
C GLY A 144 8.31 -9.98 2.77
N ILE A 145 9.30 -10.25 1.92
CA ILE A 145 9.26 -11.34 0.94
C ILE A 145 9.08 -12.66 1.67
N GLY A 146 8.24 -13.55 1.12
CA GLY A 146 8.14 -14.91 1.60
C GLY A 146 9.30 -15.80 1.19
N SER A 147 9.16 -17.10 1.48
CA SER A 147 10.11 -18.14 1.11
C SER A 147 10.17 -18.39 -0.41
N PHE A 148 9.18 -17.91 -1.16
CA PHE A 148 9.11 -18.12 -2.60
C PHE A 148 10.09 -17.20 -3.33
N LYS A 149 10.98 -17.82 -4.10
CA LYS A 149 11.89 -17.13 -5.02
C LYS A 149 11.66 -17.64 -6.45
N PRO A 150 11.18 -16.78 -7.35
CA PRO A 150 11.19 -17.05 -8.78
C PRO A 150 12.56 -17.51 -9.28
N PHE A 151 12.54 -18.26 -10.36
CA PHE A 151 13.68 -18.65 -11.15
C PHE A 151 14.42 -17.39 -11.62
N GLY A 152 15.75 -17.44 -11.59
CA GLY A 152 16.59 -16.28 -11.85
C GLY A 152 16.79 -15.34 -10.66
N GLY A 153 16.38 -15.75 -9.44
CA GLY A 153 16.73 -15.05 -8.20
C GLY A 153 16.03 -13.70 -8.01
N ARG A 154 14.99 -13.42 -8.81
CA ARG A 154 14.15 -12.23 -8.68
C ARG A 154 13.26 -12.35 -7.45
N ALA A 155 12.70 -11.23 -7.02
CA ALA A 155 11.78 -11.19 -5.87
C ALA A 155 10.29 -11.31 -6.24
N ALA A 156 9.96 -11.15 -7.52
CA ALA A 156 8.60 -11.17 -8.04
C ALA A 156 8.55 -11.83 -9.41
N LEU A 157 7.37 -12.37 -9.76
CA LEU A 157 7.05 -12.83 -11.10
C LEU A 157 6.59 -11.63 -11.93
N GLN A 158 7.15 -11.50 -13.14
CA GLN A 158 6.64 -10.54 -14.12
C GLN A 158 5.40 -11.12 -14.78
N CYS A 159 4.36 -10.30 -14.89
CA CYS A 159 3.08 -10.67 -15.46
C CYS A 159 2.40 -9.42 -16.02
N TYR A 160 1.21 -9.59 -16.59
CA TYR A 160 0.40 -8.49 -17.08
C TYR A 160 -0.98 -8.54 -16.45
N VAL A 161 -1.46 -7.37 -16.04
CA VAL A 161 -2.88 -7.17 -15.72
C VAL A 161 -3.47 -6.45 -16.93
N LYS A 162 -4.32 -7.14 -17.69
CA LYS A 162 -4.81 -6.65 -18.98
C LYS A 162 -3.62 -6.34 -19.92
N ALA A 163 -3.39 -5.06 -20.23
CA ALA A 163 -2.29 -4.60 -21.07
C ALA A 163 -1.19 -3.84 -20.28
N THR A 164 -1.25 -3.85 -18.95
CA THR A 164 -0.29 -3.16 -18.09
C THR A 164 0.67 -4.14 -17.46
N GLU A 165 1.97 -3.84 -17.51
CA GLU A 165 2.98 -4.63 -16.81
C GLU A 165 2.75 -4.61 -15.30
N ALA A 166 2.77 -5.80 -14.71
CA ALA A 166 2.55 -6.02 -13.30
C ALA A 166 3.61 -6.96 -12.70
N ALA A 167 3.81 -6.83 -11.39
CA ALA A 167 4.68 -7.69 -10.62
C ALA A 167 3.87 -8.42 -9.55
N LEU A 168 3.95 -9.75 -9.58
CA LEU A 168 3.31 -10.65 -8.62
C LEU A 168 4.33 -11.07 -7.55
N TYR A 169 4.04 -10.74 -6.30
CA TYR A 169 4.80 -11.14 -5.12
C TYR A 169 4.00 -12.15 -4.31
N LEU A 170 4.59 -13.32 -4.10
CA LEU A 170 4.03 -14.38 -3.27
C LEU A 170 4.65 -14.27 -1.87
N LEU A 171 3.96 -13.59 -0.95
CA LEU A 171 4.44 -13.36 0.41
C LEU A 171 4.03 -14.51 1.33
N GLU A 172 4.41 -14.43 2.62
CA GLU A 172 4.10 -15.49 3.59
C GLU A 172 2.61 -15.63 3.91
N LYS A 173 1.92 -14.51 4.09
CA LYS A 173 0.52 -14.44 4.57
C LYS A 173 -0.46 -14.01 3.47
N GLU A 174 0.05 -13.42 2.38
CA GLU A 174 -0.76 -12.80 1.34
C GLU A 174 -0.05 -12.77 -0.02
N LEU A 175 -0.83 -12.53 -1.06
CA LEU A 175 -0.38 -12.30 -2.42
C LEU A 175 -0.47 -10.80 -2.72
N LEU A 176 0.56 -10.22 -3.31
CA LEU A 176 0.60 -8.81 -3.68
C LEU A 176 0.81 -8.67 -5.19
N VAL A 177 -0.06 -7.92 -5.85
CA VAL A 177 0.11 -7.53 -7.26
C VAL A 177 0.34 -6.04 -7.35
N LYS A 178 1.48 -5.63 -7.91
CA LYS A 178 1.77 -4.22 -8.23
C LYS A 178 1.55 -3.99 -9.72
N GLU A 179 0.62 -3.12 -10.07
CA GLU A 179 0.33 -2.66 -11.44
C GLU A 179 0.59 -1.15 -11.51
N ALA A 180 1.68 -0.73 -12.16
CA ALA A 180 2.12 0.67 -12.18
C ALA A 180 2.20 1.30 -10.76
N SER A 181 1.29 2.23 -10.43
CA SER A 181 1.15 2.88 -9.12
C SER A 181 0.08 2.24 -8.22
N LYS A 182 -0.65 1.22 -8.70
CA LYS A 182 -1.67 0.50 -7.95
C LYS A 182 -1.07 -0.75 -7.32
N VAL A 183 -1.60 -1.11 -6.16
CA VAL A 183 -1.25 -2.36 -5.47
C VAL A 183 -2.52 -3.03 -5.01
N HIS A 184 -2.57 -4.34 -5.23
CA HIS A 184 -3.63 -5.23 -4.75
C HIS A 184 -3.01 -6.20 -3.75
N VAL A 185 -3.40 -6.07 -2.48
CA VAL A 185 -2.96 -6.95 -1.40
C VAL A 185 -4.09 -7.92 -1.06
N MET A 186 -3.86 -9.21 -1.26
CA MET A 186 -4.87 -10.27 -1.20
C MET A 186 -4.44 -11.38 -0.24
N PRO A 187 -4.99 -11.43 0.99
CA PRO A 187 -4.69 -12.50 1.94
C PRO A 187 -5.13 -13.87 1.42
N TYR A 188 -4.27 -14.89 1.57
CA TYR A 188 -4.56 -16.23 1.03
C TYR A 188 -5.87 -16.84 1.57
N SER A 189 -6.20 -16.54 2.84
CA SER A 189 -7.44 -16.97 3.50
C SER A 189 -8.73 -16.56 2.77
N ARG A 190 -8.67 -15.53 1.93
CA ARG A 190 -9.82 -14.98 1.19
C ARG A 190 -9.61 -15.06 -0.32
N LEU A 191 -8.51 -15.67 -0.75
CA LEU A 191 -8.09 -15.73 -2.13
C LEU A 191 -8.53 -17.06 -2.75
N ARG A 192 -9.24 -16.94 -3.85
CA ARG A 192 -9.51 -18.01 -4.79
C ARG A 192 -8.64 -17.80 -6.02
N VAL A 193 -7.98 -18.86 -6.45
CA VAL A 193 -7.10 -18.85 -7.61
C VAL A 193 -7.51 -19.95 -8.55
N GLU A 194 -7.75 -19.58 -9.80
CA GLU A 194 -7.87 -20.54 -10.90
C GLU A 194 -6.59 -20.44 -11.72
N VAL A 195 -5.88 -21.57 -11.80
CA VAL A 195 -4.64 -21.68 -12.57
C VAL A 195 -4.99 -22.19 -13.95
N LEU A 196 -4.86 -21.33 -14.96
CA LEU A 196 -5.03 -21.72 -16.34
C LEU A 196 -3.72 -22.35 -16.83
N PRO A 197 -3.73 -23.61 -17.30
CA PRO A 197 -2.52 -24.34 -17.61
C PRO A 197 -1.73 -23.70 -18.76
N PRO A 198 -0.42 -23.99 -18.88
CA PRO A 198 0.42 -23.37 -19.89
C PRO A 198 -0.08 -23.58 -21.33
N ASP A 199 -0.04 -22.50 -22.11
CA ASP A 199 -0.39 -22.51 -23.52
C ASP A 199 0.82 -22.81 -24.43
N SER A 200 0.60 -22.75 -25.75
CA SER A 200 1.66 -22.97 -26.75
C SER A 200 2.80 -21.95 -26.68
N ARG A 201 2.61 -20.81 -26.00
CA ARG A 201 3.62 -19.75 -25.82
C ARG A 201 4.52 -19.98 -24.61
N ARG A 202 4.38 -21.13 -23.93
CA ARG A 202 5.11 -21.46 -22.69
C ARG A 202 4.84 -20.42 -21.60
N THR A 203 3.62 -19.90 -21.57
CA THR A 203 3.12 -19.03 -20.52
C THR A 203 1.84 -19.59 -19.94
N PHE A 204 1.52 -19.24 -18.71
CA PHE A 204 0.29 -19.61 -18.04
C PHE A 204 -0.36 -18.37 -17.43
N ASP A 205 -1.66 -18.45 -17.15
CA ASP A 205 -2.44 -17.34 -16.65
C ASP A 205 -3.06 -17.70 -15.29
N LEU A 206 -3.28 -16.69 -14.45
CA LEU A 206 -3.94 -16.84 -13.14
C LEU A 206 -5.16 -15.93 -13.07
N GLN A 207 -6.30 -16.52 -12.74
CA GLN A 207 -7.48 -15.75 -12.35
C GLN A 207 -7.58 -15.71 -10.83
N LEU A 208 -7.56 -14.50 -10.29
CA LEU A 208 -7.59 -14.21 -8.87
C LEU A 208 -8.94 -13.59 -8.49
N GLU A 209 -9.62 -14.21 -7.54
CA GLU A 209 -10.81 -13.65 -6.91
C GLU A 209 -10.56 -13.52 -5.40
N CYS A 210 -10.56 -12.30 -4.89
CA CYS A 210 -10.44 -12.05 -3.46
C CYS A 210 -11.78 -11.57 -2.91
N ALA A 211 -12.32 -12.30 -1.93
CA ALA A 211 -13.49 -11.86 -1.19
C ALA A 211 -13.18 -10.53 -0.48
N ALA A 212 -14.19 -9.66 -0.39
CA ALA A 212 -14.06 -8.42 0.36
C ALA A 212 -13.73 -8.71 1.83
N ALA A 213 -13.04 -7.76 2.48
CA ALA A 213 -12.92 -7.80 3.93
C ALA A 213 -14.32 -7.69 4.54
N ASP A 214 -14.63 -8.55 5.52
CA ASP A 214 -15.90 -8.51 6.25
C ASP A 214 -16.20 -7.08 6.66
N ALA A 215 -17.28 -6.55 6.11
CA ALA A 215 -17.76 -5.25 6.50
C ALA A 215 -18.37 -5.39 7.91
N PRO A 216 -18.10 -4.47 8.86
CA PRO A 216 -18.88 -4.43 10.09
C PRO A 216 -20.36 -4.34 9.73
N ALA A 217 -21.20 -5.07 10.47
CA ALA A 217 -22.62 -5.24 10.18
C ALA A 217 -23.29 -3.87 9.90
N GLY A 218 -23.77 -3.68 8.66
CA GLY A 218 -24.47 -2.46 8.23
C GLY A 218 -23.80 -1.63 7.13
N ALA A 219 -22.59 -1.97 6.67
CA ALA A 219 -21.97 -1.33 5.50
C ALA A 219 -22.24 -2.12 4.20
N PRO A 220 -22.39 -1.45 3.04
CA PRO A 220 -22.64 -2.13 1.77
C PRO A 220 -21.49 -3.10 1.46
N ALA A 221 -21.83 -4.34 1.09
CA ALA A 221 -20.85 -5.37 0.75
C ALA A 221 -19.92 -4.85 -0.34
N LYS A 222 -18.63 -4.69 -0.02
CA LYS A 222 -17.62 -4.35 -1.03
C LYS A 222 -17.60 -5.48 -2.07
N THR A 223 -17.66 -5.13 -3.35
CA THR A 223 -17.56 -6.08 -4.45
C THR A 223 -16.26 -6.87 -4.34
N ALA A 224 -16.32 -8.20 -4.51
CA ALA A 224 -15.14 -9.05 -4.57
C ALA A 224 -14.18 -8.55 -5.66
N LEU A 225 -12.89 -8.49 -5.33
CA LEU A 225 -11.84 -8.07 -6.27
C LEU A 225 -11.56 -9.22 -7.22
N LYS A 226 -11.75 -9.02 -8.53
CA LYS A 226 -11.37 -9.98 -9.57
C LYS A 226 -10.22 -9.42 -10.40
N LEU A 227 -9.18 -10.21 -10.60
CA LEU A 227 -7.97 -9.83 -11.33
C LEU A 227 -7.48 -11.01 -12.17
N GLU A 228 -7.09 -10.74 -13.41
CA GLU A 228 -6.49 -11.74 -14.31
C GLU A 228 -5.03 -11.36 -14.55
N LEU A 229 -4.13 -12.27 -14.23
CA LEU A 229 -2.70 -12.15 -14.47
C LEU A 229 -2.33 -13.02 -15.66
N SER A 230 -1.78 -12.42 -16.70
CA SER A 230 -1.38 -13.12 -17.90
C SER A 230 0.13 -13.15 -18.11
N MET A 231 0.58 -14.05 -18.98
CA MET A 231 1.98 -14.19 -19.43
C MET A 231 2.95 -14.56 -18.30
N LEU A 232 2.51 -15.33 -17.30
CA LEU A 232 3.44 -15.89 -16.30
C LEU A 232 4.26 -17.01 -16.94
N PRO A 233 5.54 -17.18 -16.58
CA PRO A 233 6.41 -18.11 -17.28
C PRO A 233 6.08 -19.57 -16.88
N ALA A 234 5.90 -20.46 -17.86
CA ALA A 234 5.40 -21.83 -17.62
C ALA A 234 6.29 -22.67 -16.68
N ASN A 235 7.59 -22.37 -16.59
CA ASN A 235 8.51 -23.04 -15.67
C ASN A 235 8.17 -22.79 -14.18
N GLU A 236 7.36 -21.79 -13.88
CA GLU A 236 6.91 -21.48 -12.52
C GLU A 236 5.53 -22.06 -12.20
N CYS A 237 4.79 -22.59 -13.18
CA CYS A 237 3.40 -23.01 -13.02
C CYS A 237 3.21 -24.00 -11.87
N ASP A 238 4.02 -25.07 -11.84
CA ASP A 238 3.93 -26.11 -10.81
C ASP A 238 4.30 -25.56 -9.42
N ARG A 239 5.38 -24.77 -9.34
CA ARG A 239 5.87 -24.19 -8.08
C ARG A 239 4.89 -23.18 -7.48
N VAL A 240 4.28 -22.35 -8.33
CA VAL A 240 3.26 -21.38 -7.93
C VAL A 240 2.02 -22.11 -7.45
N SER A 241 1.57 -23.13 -8.18
CA SER A 241 0.41 -23.94 -7.80
C SER A 241 0.62 -24.65 -6.47
N GLU A 242 1.76 -25.31 -6.28
CA GLU A 242 2.13 -25.99 -5.03
C GLU A 242 2.22 -25.01 -3.86
N LEU A 243 2.82 -23.84 -4.06
CA LEU A 243 2.92 -22.82 -3.02
C LEU A 243 1.52 -22.32 -2.61
N LEU A 244 0.65 -22.01 -3.57
CA LEU A 244 -0.70 -21.53 -3.31
C LEU A 244 -1.53 -22.56 -2.54
N GLN A 245 -1.44 -23.84 -2.92
CA GLN A 245 -2.06 -24.94 -2.18
C GLN A 245 -1.52 -25.03 -0.75
N ARG A 246 -0.19 -24.97 -0.57
CA ARG A 246 0.45 -24.99 0.76
C ARG A 246 0.02 -23.80 1.63
N LYS A 247 -0.20 -22.64 1.03
CA LYS A 247 -0.67 -21.42 1.70
C LYS A 247 -2.18 -21.40 1.94
N ARG A 248 -2.88 -22.50 1.65
CA ARG A 248 -4.34 -22.66 1.82
C ARG A 248 -5.14 -21.65 1.00
N ALA A 249 -4.63 -21.19 -0.13
CA ALA A 249 -5.47 -20.53 -1.12
C ALA A 249 -6.43 -21.56 -1.73
N ASN A 250 -7.66 -21.15 -2.08
CA ASN A 250 -8.59 -22.05 -2.74
C ASN A 250 -8.21 -22.14 -4.22
N VAL A 251 -7.43 -23.18 -4.57
CA VAL A 251 -6.93 -23.41 -5.93
C VAL A 251 -7.86 -24.35 -6.69
N ASN A 252 -8.38 -23.89 -7.84
CA ASN A 252 -9.23 -24.66 -8.76
C ASN A 252 -10.53 -25.25 -8.15
N GLY A 253 -10.96 -24.79 -6.98
CA GLY A 253 -12.20 -25.25 -6.34
C GLY A 253 -13.44 -24.51 -6.84
N SER A 254 -14.56 -25.22 -7.03
CA SER A 254 -15.91 -24.65 -7.25
C SER A 254 -16.45 -23.95 -5.99
N LEU A 255 -17.38 -23.00 -6.15
CA LEU A 255 -18.19 -22.46 -5.04
C LEU A 255 -19.05 -23.55 -4.39
#